data_AF-A0A1H1V2L5-F1
#
_entry.id   AF-A0A1H1V2L5-F1
#
_cell.length_a   1.000
_cell.length_b   1.000
_cell.length_c   1.000
_cell.angle_alpha   90.00
_cell.angle_beta   90.00
_cell.angle_gamma   90.00
#
_symmetry.space_group_name_H-M   'P 1'
#
loop_
_entity.id
_entity.type
_entity.pdbx_description
1 polymer ?
#
loop_
_entity_poly.entity_id
_entity_poly.type
_entity_poly.pdbx_seq_one_letter_code
_entity_poly.pdbx_strand_id
1 'polypeptide(L)'
;MCTPDRNINPEQVSRLAHGQWCHLGQNIVILGKSSVGKTYLAQALITAACRNDYSARFYRTDMLAAELAVLQPDNPTRLKFIQQLHDVDVLVLDDFLTTPVDAATAHQLLNILAGRERKVSTIVTSQFTPHEWYKSIPDAVISESILNRLVSGAEIITLEGPNMRLTTNA
;
A
#
# COMPACT_ATOMS: atom_id res chain seq x y z
N MET A 1 -18.32 0.24 13.06
CA MET A 1 -17.10 0.29 12.22
C MET A 1 -15.87 -0.25 12.96
N CYS A 2 -15.69 0.09 14.24
CA CYS A 2 -14.73 -0.55 15.14
C CYS A 2 -15.47 -1.51 16.07
N THR A 3 -15.66 -2.77 15.66
CA THR A 3 -16.14 -3.82 16.57
C THR A 3 -14.92 -4.49 17.22
N PRO A 4 -15.02 -4.96 18.49
CA PRO A 4 -13.90 -5.58 19.20
C PRO A 4 -13.24 -6.71 18.41
N ASP A 5 -14.03 -7.46 17.66
CA ASP A 5 -13.60 -8.64 16.89
C ASP A 5 -12.66 -8.31 15.71
N ARG A 6 -12.51 -7.03 15.34
CA ARG A 6 -11.70 -6.62 14.18
C ARG A 6 -10.27 -6.23 14.53
N ASN A 7 -9.91 -6.25 15.81
CA ASN A 7 -8.61 -5.81 16.31
C ASN A 7 -8.22 -4.39 15.81
N ILE A 8 -9.21 -3.50 15.71
CA ILE A 8 -9.00 -2.10 15.30
C ILE A 8 -8.89 -1.26 16.56
N ASN A 9 -7.71 -0.69 16.81
CA ASN A 9 -7.52 0.31 17.86
C ASN A 9 -8.08 1.67 17.40
N PRO A 10 -9.18 2.19 18.02
CA PRO A 10 -9.79 3.45 17.61
C PRO A 10 -8.85 4.67 17.77
N GLU A 11 -7.99 4.66 18.78
CA GLU A 11 -7.02 5.74 19.01
C GLU A 11 -5.96 5.76 17.93
N GLN A 12 -5.47 4.58 17.53
CA GLN A 12 -4.53 4.44 16.42
C GLN A 12 -5.15 4.96 15.12
N VAL A 13 -6.39 4.56 14.80
CA VAL A 13 -7.09 5.03 13.60
C VAL A 13 -7.32 6.54 13.66
N SER A 14 -7.74 7.08 14.82
CA SER A 14 -7.91 8.51 15.00
C SER A 14 -6.60 9.26 14.78
N ARG A 15 -5.49 8.81 15.39
CA ARG A 15 -4.16 9.40 15.19
C ARG A 15 -3.74 9.38 13.72
N LEU A 16 -3.95 8.27 13.01
CA LEU A 16 -3.62 8.17 11.59
C LEU A 16 -4.51 9.08 10.72
N ALA A 17 -5.78 9.27 11.10
CA ALA A 17 -6.68 10.19 10.39
C ALA A 17 -6.23 11.67 10.49
N HIS A 18 -5.44 12.05 11.50
CA HIS A 18 -4.84 13.39 11.57
C HIS A 18 -3.73 13.63 10.53
N GLY A 19 -3.23 12.58 9.86
CA GLY A 19 -2.34 12.73 8.71
C GLY A 19 -0.87 13.05 9.02
N GLN A 20 -0.43 13.03 10.29
CA GLN A 20 0.97 13.31 10.64
C GLN A 20 1.95 12.36 9.92
N TRP A 21 1.55 11.12 9.67
CA TRP A 21 2.33 10.13 8.92
C TRP A 21 2.58 10.55 7.47
N CYS A 22 1.67 11.32 6.84
CA CYS A 22 1.89 11.88 5.50
C CYS A 22 3.04 12.89 5.52
N HIS A 23 3.04 13.79 6.50
CA HIS A 23 4.11 14.79 6.67
C HIS A 23 5.48 14.15 6.95
N LEU A 24 5.50 13.06 7.71
CA LEU A 24 6.72 12.35 8.07
C LEU A 24 7.24 11.42 6.96
N GLY A 25 6.50 11.23 5.86
CA GLY A 25 6.83 10.22 4.86
C GLY A 25 6.78 8.79 5.42
N GLN A 26 5.99 8.56 6.49
CA GLN A 26 5.90 7.27 7.16
C GLN A 26 4.93 6.34 6.42
N ASN A 27 5.38 5.14 6.08
CA ASN A 27 4.55 4.14 5.42
C ASN A 27 3.54 3.50 6.38
N ILE A 28 2.43 3.03 5.83
CA ILE A 28 1.41 2.26 6.55
C ILE A 28 1.25 0.90 5.89
N VAL A 29 1.30 -0.18 6.67
CA VAL A 29 1.06 -1.53 6.19
C VAL A 29 -0.18 -2.09 6.87
N ILE A 30 -1.21 -2.38 6.09
CA ILE A 30 -2.49 -2.92 6.55
C ILE A 30 -2.55 -4.40 6.19
N LEU A 31 -2.50 -5.26 7.20
CA LEU A 31 -2.52 -6.71 7.07
C LEU A 31 -3.87 -7.29 7.50
N GLY A 32 -4.17 -8.52 7.08
CA GLY A 32 -5.36 -9.24 7.52
C GLY A 32 -5.93 -10.16 6.44
N LYS A 33 -6.79 -11.11 6.83
CA LYS A 33 -7.40 -12.08 5.90
C LYS A 33 -8.23 -11.40 4.81
N SER A 34 -8.64 -12.15 3.79
CA SER A 34 -9.53 -11.62 2.76
C SER A 34 -10.82 -11.07 3.39
N SER A 35 -11.29 -9.94 2.87
CA SER A 35 -12.58 -9.34 3.23
C SER A 35 -12.75 -8.88 4.68
N VAL A 36 -11.67 -8.69 5.45
CA VAL A 36 -11.72 -8.06 6.79
C VAL A 36 -11.73 -6.52 6.76
N GLY A 37 -11.78 -5.91 5.56
CA GLY A 37 -11.89 -4.46 5.38
C GLY A 37 -10.56 -3.69 5.27
N LYS A 38 -9.48 -4.33 4.80
CA LYS A 38 -8.17 -3.67 4.56
C LYS A 38 -8.26 -2.49 3.58
N THR A 39 -8.82 -2.74 2.40
CA THR A 39 -9.05 -1.72 1.37
C THR A 39 -9.92 -0.57 1.89
N TYR A 40 -10.95 -0.88 2.67
CA TYR A 40 -11.81 0.13 3.28
C TYR A 40 -11.02 1.04 4.23
N LEU A 41 -10.16 0.47 5.09
CA LEU A 41 -9.33 1.26 5.99
C LEU A 41 -8.33 2.13 5.20
N ALA A 42 -7.68 1.58 4.17
CA ALA A 42 -6.81 2.36 3.30
C ALA A 42 -7.54 3.53 2.65
N GLN A 43 -8.76 3.29 2.12
CA GLN A 43 -9.61 4.32 1.54
C GLN A 43 -10.05 5.38 2.56
N ALA A 44 -10.37 4.99 3.79
CA ALA A 44 -10.70 5.92 4.86
C ALA A 44 -9.50 6.81 5.22
N LEU A 45 -8.30 6.24 5.31
CA LEU A 45 -7.07 6.98 5.59
C LEU A 45 -6.71 7.95 4.47
N ILE A 46 -6.79 7.54 3.19
CA ILE A 46 -6.53 8.48 2.10
C ILE A 46 -7.59 9.56 2.00
N THR A 47 -8.85 9.25 2.30
CA THR A 47 -9.92 10.27 2.32
C THR A 47 -9.64 11.30 3.40
N ALA A 48 -9.17 10.88 4.57
CA ALA A 48 -8.73 11.78 5.63
C ALA A 48 -7.49 12.60 5.22
N ALA A 49 -6.51 11.98 4.55
CA ALA A 49 -5.34 12.68 4.02
C ALA A 49 -5.73 13.76 3.00
N CYS A 50 -6.62 13.45 2.04
CA CYS A 50 -7.12 14.42 1.06
C CYS A 50 -7.88 15.58 1.72
N ARG A 51 -8.59 15.33 2.84
CA ARG A 51 -9.24 16.41 3.61
C ARG A 51 -8.26 17.33 4.33
N ASN A 52 -7.02 16.87 4.51
CA ASN A 52 -5.90 17.65 5.04
C ASN A 52 -4.96 18.11 3.91
N ASP A 53 -5.49 18.29 2.69
CA ASP A 53 -4.80 18.81 1.51
C ASP A 53 -3.60 18.00 0.98
N TYR A 54 -3.48 16.72 1.38
CA TYR A 54 -2.51 15.80 0.78
C TYR A 54 -3.03 15.21 -0.53
N SER A 55 -2.22 15.25 -1.58
CA SER A 55 -2.50 14.54 -2.82
C SER A 55 -2.41 13.04 -2.60
N ALA A 56 -3.37 12.28 -3.15
CA ALA A 56 -3.39 10.83 -3.00
C ALA A 56 -3.71 10.12 -4.31
N ARG A 57 -3.11 8.95 -4.50
CA ARG A 57 -3.43 8.01 -5.59
C ARG A 57 -3.62 6.62 -5.04
N PHE A 58 -4.59 5.91 -5.62
CA PHE A 58 -4.92 4.55 -5.24
C PHE A 58 -4.82 3.64 -6.45
N TYR A 59 -4.07 2.55 -6.32
CA TYR A 59 -4.02 1.50 -7.32
C TYR A 59 -4.14 0.14 -6.65
N ARG A 60 -4.83 -0.79 -7.32
CA ARG A 60 -4.54 -2.21 -7.10
C ARG A 60 -3.17 -2.51 -7.73
N THR A 61 -2.36 -3.29 -7.02
CA THR A 61 -0.97 -3.57 -7.41
C THR A 61 -0.87 -4.24 -8.78
N ASP A 62 -1.79 -5.16 -9.08
CA ASP A 62 -1.90 -5.86 -10.37
C ASP A 62 -2.21 -4.91 -11.53
N MET A 63 -3.16 -3.99 -11.34
CA MET A 63 -3.56 -2.99 -12.33
C MET A 63 -2.44 -1.99 -12.61
N LEU A 64 -1.73 -1.55 -11.57
CA LEU A 64 -0.57 -0.67 -11.74
C LEU A 64 0.54 -1.34 -12.55
N ALA A 65 0.81 -2.63 -12.28
CA ALA A 65 1.78 -3.40 -13.06
C ALA A 65 1.35 -3.53 -14.53
N ALA A 66 0.07 -3.80 -14.79
CA ALA A 66 -0.46 -3.87 -16.15
C ALA A 66 -0.35 -2.52 -16.90
N GLU A 67 -0.65 -1.41 -16.23
CA GLU A 67 -0.51 -0.05 -16.80
C GLU A 67 0.96 0.27 -17.13
N LEU A 68 1.90 -0.13 -16.27
CA LEU A 68 3.33 0.03 -16.53
C LEU A 68 3.86 -0.93 -17.60
N ALA A 69 3.24 -2.10 -17.79
CA ALA A 69 3.66 -3.07 -18.80
C ALA A 69 3.34 -2.60 -20.22
N VAL A 70 2.24 -1.87 -20.42
CA VAL A 70 1.86 -1.33 -21.74
C VAL A 70 2.63 -0.06 -22.13
N LEU A 71 3.24 0.62 -21.14
CA LEU A 71 4.03 1.82 -21.36
C LEU A 71 5.51 1.46 -21.58
N GLN A 72 6.05 1.68 -22.77
CA GLN A 72 7.46 1.36 -23.06
C GLN A 72 8.45 2.23 -22.23
N PRO A 73 9.63 1.69 -21.84
CA PRO A 73 10.61 2.39 -21.00
C PRO A 73 11.06 3.77 -21.50
N ASP A 74 11.20 3.92 -22.81
CA ASP A 74 11.62 5.14 -23.51
C ASP A 74 10.47 6.11 -23.79
N ASN A 75 9.23 5.70 -23.52
CA ASN A 75 8.06 6.54 -23.73
C ASN A 75 8.02 7.67 -22.69
N PRO A 76 8.01 8.95 -23.10
CA PRO A 76 7.91 10.09 -22.18
C PRO A 76 6.68 10.04 -21.26
N THR A 77 5.60 9.41 -21.70
CA THR A 77 4.38 9.18 -20.92
C THR A 77 4.65 8.29 -19.71
N ARG A 78 5.46 7.24 -19.88
CA ARG A 78 5.88 6.35 -18.79
C ARG A 78 6.67 7.11 -17.73
N LEU A 79 7.63 7.92 -18.17
CA LEU A 79 8.47 8.71 -17.28
C LEU A 79 7.63 9.71 -16.47
N LYS A 80 6.71 10.42 -17.12
CA LYS A 80 5.75 11.30 -16.45
C LYS A 80 4.86 10.55 -15.46
N PHE A 81 4.38 9.36 -15.83
CA PHE A 81 3.55 8.56 -14.95
C PHE A 81 4.31 8.11 -13.70
N ILE A 82 5.53 7.59 -13.86
CA ILE A 82 6.39 7.22 -12.72
C ILE A 82 6.67 8.44 -11.83
N GLN A 83 6.96 9.61 -12.43
CA GLN A 83 7.18 10.84 -11.67
C GLN A 83 5.94 11.23 -10.85
N GLN A 84 4.73 11.11 -11.40
CA GLN A 84 3.49 11.33 -10.65
C GLN A 84 3.32 10.35 -9.48
N LEU A 85 3.76 9.10 -9.64
CA LEU A 85 3.78 8.12 -8.55
C LEU A 85 4.87 8.39 -7.52
N HIS A 86 5.95 9.09 -7.87
CA HIS A 86 6.97 9.50 -6.92
C HIS A 86 6.56 10.74 -6.13
N ASP A 87 5.86 11.68 -6.76
CA ASP A 87 5.57 13.00 -6.18
C ASP A 87 4.27 13.07 -5.40
N VAL A 88 3.32 12.16 -5.62
CA VAL A 88 2.05 12.14 -4.85
C VAL A 88 2.32 11.91 -3.37
N ASP A 89 1.72 12.71 -2.49
CA ASP A 89 1.98 12.65 -1.04
C ASP A 89 1.65 11.29 -0.44
N VAL A 90 0.56 10.67 -0.92
CA VAL A 90 0.12 9.34 -0.52
C VAL A 90 -0.13 8.44 -1.73
N LEU A 91 0.59 7.32 -1.81
CA LEU A 91 0.34 6.25 -2.79
C LEU A 91 -0.21 5.03 -2.07
N VAL A 92 -1.35 4.51 -2.51
CA VAL A 92 -1.88 3.23 -2.04
C VAL A 92 -1.61 2.14 -3.07
N LEU A 93 -1.01 1.05 -2.60
CA LEU A 93 -0.85 -0.21 -3.31
C LEU A 93 -1.74 -1.25 -2.63
N ASP A 94 -2.95 -1.42 -3.16
CA ASP A 94 -3.94 -2.38 -2.67
C ASP A 94 -3.68 -3.78 -3.23
N ASP A 95 -4.07 -4.82 -2.49
CA ASP A 95 -3.83 -6.23 -2.82
C ASP A 95 -2.35 -6.54 -3.15
N PHE A 96 -1.45 -6.00 -2.33
CA PHE A 96 -0.01 -6.11 -2.54
C PHE A 96 0.47 -7.55 -2.40
N LEU A 97 1.10 -8.03 -3.48
CA LEU A 97 1.75 -9.34 -3.59
C LEU A 97 0.84 -10.52 -3.17
N THR A 98 -0.48 -10.38 -3.38
CA THR A 98 -1.45 -11.46 -3.19
C THR A 98 -1.30 -12.58 -4.22
N THR A 99 -0.63 -12.28 -5.33
CA THR A 99 -0.19 -13.22 -6.36
C THR A 99 1.31 -13.01 -6.60
N PRO A 100 2.06 -14.07 -6.97
CA PRO A 100 3.43 -13.92 -7.42
C PRO A 100 3.55 -12.94 -8.59
N VAL A 101 4.61 -12.15 -8.61
CA VAL A 101 4.92 -11.19 -9.69
C VAL A 101 6.17 -11.64 -10.44
N ASP A 102 6.30 -11.22 -11.70
CA ASP A 102 7.51 -11.45 -12.47
C ASP A 102 8.64 -10.47 -12.06
N ALA A 103 9.86 -10.74 -12.55
CA ALA A 103 11.02 -9.91 -12.24
C ALA A 103 10.83 -8.45 -12.73
N ALA A 104 10.21 -8.25 -13.89
CA ALA A 104 9.98 -6.92 -14.44
C ALA A 104 9.07 -6.08 -13.54
N THR A 105 7.98 -6.66 -13.05
CA THR A 105 7.05 -6.03 -12.10
C THR A 105 7.73 -5.78 -10.76
N ALA A 106 8.51 -6.73 -10.25
CA ALA A 106 9.28 -6.54 -9.02
C ALA A 106 10.26 -5.37 -9.12
N HIS A 107 10.98 -5.23 -10.24
CA HIS A 107 11.86 -4.09 -10.51
C HIS A 107 11.09 -2.77 -10.58
N GLN A 108 9.90 -2.76 -11.18
CA GLN A 108 9.05 -1.57 -11.24
C GLN A 108 8.57 -1.14 -9.86
N LEU A 109 8.11 -2.08 -9.04
CA LEU A 109 7.73 -1.81 -7.65
C LEU A 109 8.91 -1.25 -6.86
N LEU A 110 10.10 -1.86 -7.00
CA LEU A 110 11.32 -1.35 -6.37
C LEU A 110 11.64 0.08 -6.82
N ASN A 111 11.54 0.39 -8.11
CA ASN A 111 11.78 1.75 -8.64
C ASN A 111 10.78 2.78 -8.09
N ILE A 112 9.51 2.42 -7.97
CA ILE A 112 8.48 3.29 -7.39
C ILE A 112 8.79 3.54 -5.91
N LEU A 113 9.03 2.49 -5.14
CA LEU A 113 9.28 2.58 -3.70
C LEU A 113 10.59 3.31 -3.39
N ALA A 114 11.64 3.10 -4.18
CA ALA A 114 12.91 3.80 -4.02
C ALA A 114 12.78 5.31 -4.29
N GLY A 115 11.97 5.71 -5.27
CA GLY A 115 11.73 7.14 -5.54
C GLY A 115 10.96 7.86 -4.44
N ARG A 116 10.14 7.12 -3.68
CA ARG A 116 9.29 7.61 -2.58
C ARG A 116 9.95 7.59 -1.21
N GLU A 117 11.00 6.78 -1.05
CA GLU A 117 11.68 6.54 0.23
C GLU A 117 12.05 7.84 0.95
N ARG A 118 11.61 7.98 2.21
CA ARG A 118 11.86 9.13 3.10
C ARG A 118 11.42 10.50 2.55
N LYS A 119 10.52 10.53 1.56
CA LYS A 119 9.96 11.76 0.98
C LYS A 119 8.45 11.85 1.18
N VAL A 120 7.74 10.78 0.82
CA VAL A 120 6.28 10.72 0.78
C VAL A 120 5.81 9.32 1.18
N SER A 121 4.56 9.20 1.63
CA SER A 121 4.09 8.01 2.32
C SER A 121 3.42 7.00 1.40
N THR A 122 3.64 5.72 1.65
CA THR A 122 3.00 4.63 0.91
C THR A 122 2.12 3.82 1.86
N ILE A 123 0.88 3.58 1.47
CA ILE A 123 0.01 2.60 2.13
C ILE A 123 0.03 1.32 1.33
N VAL A 124 0.25 0.20 2.00
CA VAL A 124 0.14 -1.14 1.41
C VAL A 124 -0.97 -1.90 2.11
N THR A 125 -1.82 -2.58 1.35
CA THR A 125 -2.72 -3.60 1.91
C THR A 125 -2.27 -4.99 1.45
N SER A 126 -2.23 -5.97 2.36
CA SER A 126 -1.91 -7.34 1.97
C SER A 126 -2.60 -8.36 2.87
N GLN A 127 -2.85 -9.54 2.34
CA GLN A 127 -3.28 -10.69 3.15
C GLN A 127 -2.09 -11.53 3.67
N PHE A 128 -0.90 -11.27 3.13
CA PHE A 128 0.33 -11.96 3.48
C PHE A 128 1.18 -11.06 4.37
N THR A 129 1.87 -11.66 5.32
CA THR A 129 2.84 -10.96 6.15
C THR A 129 4.04 -10.51 5.33
N PRO A 130 4.80 -9.51 5.80
CA PRO A 130 6.00 -9.05 5.11
C PRO A 130 7.00 -10.19 4.76
N HIS A 131 7.17 -11.17 5.65
CA HIS A 131 8.02 -12.34 5.38
C HIS A 131 7.46 -13.27 4.30
N GLU A 132 6.14 -13.33 4.11
CA GLU A 132 5.54 -14.15 3.05
C GLU A 132 5.69 -13.51 1.66
N TRP A 133 5.92 -12.19 1.58
CA TRP A 133 6.15 -11.50 0.31
C TRP A 133 7.40 -11.97 -0.44
N TYR A 134 8.40 -12.51 0.25
CA TYR A 134 9.57 -13.14 -0.40
C TYR A 134 9.19 -14.30 -1.31
N LYS A 135 8.07 -14.98 -1.05
CA LYS A 135 7.59 -16.08 -1.91
C LYS A 135 6.91 -15.56 -3.18
N SER A 136 6.48 -14.30 -3.18
CA SER A 136 5.78 -13.66 -4.28
C SER A 136 6.72 -12.91 -5.22
N ILE A 137 8.01 -12.77 -4.88
CA ILE A 137 9.02 -12.07 -5.67
C ILE A 137 10.17 -13.05 -6.01
N PRO A 138 10.60 -13.14 -7.27
CA PRO A 138 11.57 -14.16 -7.69
C PRO A 138 13.01 -13.90 -7.20
N ASP A 139 13.39 -12.65 -6.99
CA ASP A 139 14.74 -12.26 -6.58
C ASP A 139 14.76 -11.86 -5.10
N ALA A 140 15.58 -12.54 -4.30
CA ALA A 140 15.67 -12.31 -2.86
C ALA A 140 16.25 -10.92 -2.50
N VAL A 141 17.17 -10.38 -3.31
CA VAL A 141 17.78 -9.05 -3.09
C VAL A 141 16.76 -7.95 -3.36
N ILE A 142 15.96 -8.11 -4.42
CA ILE A 142 14.84 -7.20 -4.71
C ILE A 142 13.79 -7.29 -3.61
N SER A 143 13.45 -8.51 -3.17
CA SER A 143 12.49 -8.74 -2.08
C SER A 143 12.89 -8.01 -0.81
N GLU A 144 14.14 -8.21 -0.38
CA GLU A 144 14.74 -7.55 0.79
C GLU A 144 14.71 -6.02 0.64
N SER A 145 15.03 -5.53 -0.56
CA SER A 145 15.05 -4.09 -0.87
C SER A 145 13.66 -3.46 -0.82
N ILE A 146 12.63 -4.17 -1.27
CA ILE A 146 11.22 -3.73 -1.21
C ILE A 146 10.74 -3.75 0.25
N LEU A 147 11.01 -4.84 0.96
CA LEU A 147 10.59 -5.02 2.36
C LEU A 147 11.15 -3.92 3.25
N ASN A 148 12.46 -3.68 3.18
CA ASN A 148 13.12 -2.69 4.01
C ASN A 148 12.54 -1.29 3.78
N ARG A 149 12.16 -0.95 2.55
CA ARG A 149 11.54 0.35 2.25
C ARG A 149 10.12 0.47 2.76
N LEU A 150 9.34 -0.59 2.69
CA LEU A 150 7.94 -0.58 3.09
C LEU A 150 7.73 -0.72 4.60
N VAL A 151 8.59 -1.49 5.27
CA VAL A 151 8.38 -1.93 6.66
C VAL A 151 9.24 -1.16 7.65
N SER A 152 10.41 -0.67 7.24
CA SER A 152 11.30 0.07 8.15
C SER A 152 10.63 1.37 8.62
N GLY A 153 10.36 1.46 9.92
CA GLY A 153 9.68 2.61 10.53
C GLY A 153 8.20 2.74 10.17
N ALA A 154 7.60 1.74 9.52
CA ALA A 154 6.20 1.78 9.11
C ALA A 154 5.24 1.53 10.28
N GLU A 155 4.06 2.11 10.19
CA GLU A 155 2.94 1.76 11.05
C GLU A 155 2.27 0.49 10.51
N ILE A 156 2.29 -0.60 11.29
CA ILE A 156 1.64 -1.86 10.91
C ILE A 156 0.30 -2.00 11.63
N ILE A 157 -0.76 -2.23 10.87
CA ILE A 157 -2.11 -2.45 11.38
C ILE A 157 -2.57 -3.83 10.92
N THR A 158 -2.82 -4.73 11.87
CA THR A 158 -3.32 -6.08 11.57
C THR A 158 -4.81 -6.14 11.86
N LEU A 159 -5.61 -6.24 10.80
CA LEU A 159 -7.04 -6.40 10.88
C LEU A 159 -7.43 -7.87 11.04
N GLU A 160 -8.33 -8.11 11.98
CA GLU A 160 -8.92 -9.42 12.23
C GLU A 160 -10.45 -9.36 12.02
N GLY A 161 -11.13 -10.45 12.36
CA GLY A 161 -12.59 -10.49 12.40
C GLY A 161 -13.25 -11.16 11.19
N PRO A 162 -14.58 -11.15 11.17
CA PRO A 162 -15.38 -11.87 10.18
C PRO A 162 -15.28 -11.24 8.79
N ASN A 163 -15.67 -12.02 7.78
CA ASN A 163 -15.77 -11.54 6.41
C ASN A 163 -16.87 -10.47 6.31
N MET A 164 -16.44 -9.21 6.13
CA MET A 164 -17.33 -8.04 6.10
C MET A 164 -18.26 -8.00 4.89
N ARG A 165 -17.94 -8.74 3.81
CA ARG A 165 -18.81 -8.83 2.63
C ARG A 165 -20.03 -9.72 2.90
N LEU A 166 -19.92 -10.66 3.85
CA LEU A 166 -21.02 -11.57 4.21
C LEU A 166 -21.92 -10.97 5.31
N THR A 167 -21.36 -10.16 6.20
CA THR A 167 -22.10 -9.56 7.33
C THR A 167 -22.96 -8.36 6.94
N THR A 168 -22.79 -7.78 5.74
CA THR A 168 -23.63 -6.66 5.27
C THR A 168 -24.99 -7.14 4.71
N ASN A 169 -25.20 -8.46 4.58
CA ASN A 169 -26.43 -9.07 4.05
C ASN A 169 -27.31 -9.73 5.15
N ALA A 170 -27.16 -9.33 6.41
CA ALA A 170 -27.95 -9.84 7.53
C ALA A 170 -28.66 -8.71 8.28
#